data_AF-A0A7X5D6Z6-F1
#
_entry.id   AF-A0A7X5D6Z6-F1
#
_cell.length_a   1.000
_cell.length_b   1.000
_cell.length_c   1.000
_cell.angle_alpha   90.00
_cell.angle_beta   90.00
_cell.angle_gamma   90.00
#
_symmetry.space_group_name_H-M   'P 1'
#
loop_
_entity.id
_entity.type
_entity.pdbx_description
1 polymer ?
#
loop_
_entity_poly.entity_id
_entity_poly.type
_entity_poly.pdbx_seq_one_letter_code
_entity_poly.pdbx_strand_id
1 'polypeptide(L)'
;MARKELPIGSDDPLLTGLKVDKPAHADHIVPMDKITRMDGFDKLSEAQQLEVLNNPKNFMASSVSANTSRQSKSFAEWEYYKPGTPEQIKVNEVLRQQLMKKEKILEGELQQQIDDFLKLGSGGQ
;
A
#
# COMPACT_ATOMS: atom_id res chain seq x y z
N MET A 1 -2.84 -10.44 11.32
CA MET A 1 -1.46 -10.55 10.82
C MET A 1 -0.64 -9.31 11.16
N ALA A 2 -1.03 -8.11 10.72
CA ALA A 2 -0.28 -6.87 10.99
C ALA A 2 0.15 -6.64 12.45
N ARG A 3 -0.76 -6.78 13.43
CA ARG A 3 -0.44 -6.62 14.87
C ARG A 3 0.61 -7.60 15.39
N LYS A 4 0.72 -8.78 14.78
CA LYS A 4 1.72 -9.81 15.13
C LYS A 4 3.06 -9.51 14.47
N GLU A 5 3.03 -9.03 13.23
CA GLU A 5 4.22 -8.66 12.44
C GLU A 5 4.87 -7.37 12.95
N LEU A 6 4.07 -6.43 13.45
CA LEU A 6 4.51 -5.14 13.95
C LEU A 6 3.82 -4.84 15.31
N PRO A 7 4.30 -5.44 16.40
CA PRO A 7 3.69 -5.32 17.72
C PRO A 7 3.97 -3.95 18.38
N ILE A 8 3.10 -3.54 19.30
CA ILE A 8 3.30 -2.33 20.11
C ILE A 8 4.62 -2.44 20.89
N GLY A 9 5.37 -1.34 20.92
CA GLY A 9 6.69 -1.22 21.57
C GLY A 9 7.88 -1.64 20.70
N SER A 10 7.63 -2.25 19.53
CA SER A 10 8.69 -2.51 18.55
C SER A 10 9.15 -1.23 17.85
N ASP A 11 10.35 -1.25 17.26
CA ASP A 11 10.83 -0.17 16.40
C ASP A 11 9.99 -0.09 15.12
N ASP A 12 9.65 1.13 14.71
CA ASP A 12 9.03 1.37 13.41
C ASP A 12 10.10 1.22 12.31
N PRO A 13 9.96 0.24 11.40
CA PRO A 13 10.99 -0.03 10.41
C PRO A 13 11.05 1.05 9.31
N LEU A 14 9.94 1.77 9.08
CA LEU A 14 9.85 2.86 8.09
C LEU A 14 10.27 4.20 8.70
N LEU A 15 9.94 4.43 9.97
CA LEU A 15 10.21 5.66 10.70
C LEU A 15 11.27 5.44 11.77
N THR A 16 12.54 5.34 11.35
CA THR A 16 13.67 5.05 12.24
C THR A 16 13.70 5.99 13.44
N GLY A 17 13.80 5.41 14.65
CA GLY A 17 13.80 6.14 15.91
C GLY A 17 12.42 6.30 16.56
N LEU A 18 11.33 5.96 15.87
CA LEU A 18 10.01 5.85 16.48
C LEU A 18 9.71 4.41 16.92
N LYS A 19 8.88 4.32 17.96
CA LYS A 19 8.26 3.07 18.40
C LYS A 19 6.81 3.00 17.91
N VAL A 20 6.34 1.78 17.68
CA VAL A 20 4.93 1.49 17.43
C VAL A 20 4.15 1.70 18.73
N ASP A 21 3.28 2.70 18.79
CA ASP A 21 2.52 3.08 19.98
C ASP A 21 1.07 2.59 19.96
N LYS A 22 0.57 2.19 18.79
CA LYS A 22 -0.79 1.71 18.54
C LYS A 22 -0.78 0.40 17.75
N PRO A 23 -1.85 -0.41 17.80
CA PRO A 23 -1.91 -1.64 17.01
C PRO A 23 -1.70 -1.38 15.52
N ALA A 24 -0.73 -2.05 14.91
CA ALA A 24 -0.45 -1.92 13.48
C ALA A 24 -1.65 -2.36 12.61
N HIS A 25 -1.78 -1.72 11.46
CA HIS A 25 -2.84 -1.96 10.48
C HIS A 25 -2.27 -2.62 9.22
N ALA A 26 -3.14 -3.26 8.45
CA ALA A 26 -2.82 -3.63 7.07
C ALA A 26 -2.92 -2.37 6.21
N ASP A 27 -1.85 -2.07 5.48
CA ASP A 27 -1.74 -0.90 4.63
C ASP A 27 -1.47 -1.34 3.19
N HIS A 28 -2.05 -0.63 2.23
CA HIS A 28 -1.97 -0.97 0.81
C HIS A 28 -0.60 -0.60 0.24
N ILE A 29 0.13 -1.55 -0.34
CA ILE A 29 1.44 -1.25 -0.93
C ILE A 29 1.26 -0.34 -2.14
N VAL A 30 0.39 -0.72 -3.09
CA VAL A 30 -0.15 0.16 -4.13
C VAL A 30 -1.38 0.86 -3.56
N PRO A 31 -1.39 2.20 -3.42
CA PRO A 31 -2.48 2.93 -2.79
C PRO A 31 -3.83 2.66 -3.45
N MET A 32 -4.89 2.51 -2.64
CA MET A 32 -6.26 2.33 -3.13
C MET A 32 -6.67 3.39 -4.17
N ASP A 33 -6.31 4.66 -3.94
CA ASP A 33 -6.58 5.78 -4.85
C ASP A 33 -5.91 5.65 -6.23
N LYS A 34 -4.81 4.89 -6.31
CA LYS A 34 -4.16 4.54 -7.58
C LYS A 34 -4.87 3.38 -8.26
N ILE A 35 -5.25 2.35 -7.50
CA ILE A 35 -5.95 1.16 -8.01
C ILE A 35 -7.29 1.56 -8.63
N THR A 36 -8.06 2.43 -7.99
CA THR A 36 -9.37 2.86 -8.49
C THR A 36 -9.31 3.66 -9.78
N ARG A 37 -8.12 4.12 -10.18
CA ARG A 37 -7.86 4.83 -11.44
C ARG A 37 -7.15 3.97 -12.49
N MET A 38 -6.90 2.69 -12.20
CA MET A 38 -6.33 1.76 -13.17
C MET A 38 -7.30 1.52 -14.32
N ASP A 39 -6.75 1.31 -15.51
CA ASP A 39 -7.53 1.18 -16.74
C ASP A 39 -8.51 0.00 -16.62
N GLY A 40 -9.80 0.30 -16.76
CA GLY A 40 -10.87 -0.69 -16.73
C GLY A 40 -11.35 -1.12 -15.34
N PHE A 41 -10.79 -0.58 -14.25
CA PHE A 41 -11.27 -0.86 -12.89
C PHE A 41 -12.75 -0.45 -12.71
N ASP A 42 -13.15 0.67 -13.29
CA ASP A 42 -14.51 1.21 -13.27
C ASP A 42 -15.53 0.34 -14.02
N LYS A 43 -15.06 -0.58 -14.88
CA LYS A 43 -15.90 -1.51 -15.65
C LYS A 43 -16.11 -2.84 -14.96
N LEU A 44 -15.41 -3.09 -13.86
CA LEU A 44 -15.57 -4.30 -13.06
C LEU A 44 -16.88 -4.27 -12.26
N SER A 45 -17.42 -5.45 -11.96
CA SER A 45 -18.48 -5.57 -10.96
C SER A 45 -17.96 -5.20 -9.57
N GLU A 46 -18.85 -4.80 -8.65
CA GLU A 46 -18.47 -4.46 -7.28
C GLU A 46 -17.69 -5.59 -6.59
N ALA A 47 -18.08 -6.86 -6.81
CA ALA A 47 -17.37 -8.02 -6.27
C ALA A 47 -15.93 -8.12 -6.81
N GLN A 48 -15.72 -7.88 -8.10
CA GLN A 48 -14.40 -7.90 -8.72
C GLN A 48 -13.55 -6.70 -8.27
N GLN A 49 -14.14 -5.51 -8.15
CA GLN A 49 -13.47 -4.34 -7.58
C GLN A 49 -12.96 -4.63 -6.17
N LEU A 50 -13.82 -5.22 -5.33
CA LEU A 50 -13.43 -5.63 -3.98
C LEU A 50 -12.33 -6.68 -3.99
N GLU A 51 -12.30 -7.60 -4.95
CA GLU A 51 -11.25 -8.62 -5.07
C GLU A 51 -9.89 -8.01 -5.46
N VAL A 52 -9.87 -7.03 -6.37
CA VAL A 52 -8.66 -6.28 -6.74
C VAL A 52 -8.18 -5.44 -5.55
N LEU A 53 -9.09 -4.69 -4.91
CA LEU A 53 -8.78 -3.84 -3.75
C LEU A 53 -8.28 -4.62 -2.54
N ASN A 54 -8.78 -5.84 -2.35
CA ASN A 54 -8.41 -6.73 -1.24
C ASN A 54 -7.42 -7.82 -1.66
N ASN A 55 -6.67 -7.62 -2.75
CA ASN A 55 -5.64 -8.57 -3.16
C ASN A 55 -4.63 -8.75 -1.99
N PRO A 56 -4.49 -9.97 -1.42
CA PRO A 56 -3.72 -10.19 -0.21
C PRO A 56 -2.23 -9.87 -0.38
N LYS A 57 -1.71 -9.90 -1.61
CA LYS A 57 -0.30 -9.53 -1.90
C LYS A 57 -0.06 -8.03 -1.77
N ASN A 58 -1.11 -7.21 -1.89
CA ASN A 58 -1.04 -5.77 -1.86
C ASN A 58 -1.09 -5.18 -0.43
N PHE A 59 -0.95 -5.99 0.61
CA PHE A 59 -0.92 -5.50 1.99
C PHE A 59 0.43 -5.68 2.66
N MET A 60 0.76 -4.75 3.56
CA MET A 60 1.85 -4.87 4.53
C MET A 60 1.41 -4.41 5.91
N ALA A 61 2.07 -4.88 6.97
CA ALA A 61 1.93 -4.28 8.29
C ALA A 61 2.53 -2.87 8.30
N SER A 62 1.78 -1.90 8.81
CA SER A 62 2.22 -0.49 8.92
C SER A 62 1.77 0.08 10.27
N SER A 63 2.62 0.91 10.87
CA SER A 63 2.26 1.64 12.09
C SER A 63 1.20 2.71 11.76
N VAL A 64 0.44 3.13 12.77
CA VAL A 64 -0.55 4.21 12.58
C VAL A 64 0.14 5.50 12.11
N SER A 65 1.32 5.81 12.65
CA SER A 65 2.11 7.00 12.29
C SER A 65 2.59 6.96 10.84
N ALA A 66 3.17 5.84 10.40
CA ALA A 66 3.63 5.65 9.03
C ALA A 66 2.47 5.72 8.04
N ASN A 67 1.41 4.96 8.29
CA ASN A 67 0.22 4.92 7.44
C ASN A 67 -0.44 6.32 7.30
N THR A 68 -0.65 7.02 8.42
CA THR A 68 -1.27 8.36 8.42
C THR A 68 -0.42 9.41 7.70
N SER A 69 0.91 9.27 7.76
CA SER A 69 1.84 10.18 7.08
C SER A 69 1.91 9.94 5.57
N ARG A 70 1.91 8.66 5.16
CA ARG A 70 1.96 8.27 3.75
C ARG A 70 0.68 8.61 3.01
N GLN A 71 -0.48 8.30 3.59
CA GLN A 71 -1.79 8.48 2.96
C GLN A 71 -1.85 7.77 1.60
N SER A 72 -2.27 8.46 0.54
CA SER A 72 -2.33 7.94 -0.83
C SER A 72 -1.04 8.08 -1.63
N LYS A 73 0.04 8.60 -1.03
CA LYS A 73 1.32 8.77 -1.71
C LYS A 73 1.94 7.41 -2.03
N SER A 74 2.56 7.32 -3.20
CA SER A 74 3.46 6.21 -3.52
C SER A 74 4.70 6.23 -2.61
N PHE A 75 5.42 5.11 -2.54
CA PHE A 75 6.70 5.10 -1.81
C PHE A 75 7.73 6.02 -2.48
N ALA A 76 7.62 6.26 -3.78
CA ALA A 76 8.46 7.22 -4.50
C ALA A 76 8.19 8.68 -4.08
N GLU A 77 6.96 9.02 -3.72
CA GLU A 77 6.58 10.37 -3.26
C GLU A 77 6.78 10.57 -1.76
N TRP A 78 6.62 9.50 -0.97
CA TRP A 78 6.73 9.57 0.49
C TRP A 78 8.17 9.41 0.98
N GLU A 79 8.90 10.53 1.01
CA GLU A 79 10.30 10.56 1.45
C GLU A 79 10.47 10.89 2.94
N TYR A 80 9.55 11.68 3.51
CA TYR A 80 9.66 12.19 4.88
C TYR A 80 8.36 12.05 5.67
N TYR A 81 8.49 11.72 6.95
CA TYR A 81 7.47 11.91 7.98
C TYR A 81 7.56 13.32 8.54
N LYS A 82 6.40 13.99 8.68
CA LYS A 82 6.28 15.40 9.10
C LYS A 82 7.29 16.34 8.41
N PRO A 83 7.29 16.40 7.06
CA PRO A 83 8.24 17.23 6.31
C PRO A 83 8.14 18.70 6.71
N GLY A 84 9.30 19.37 6.87
CA GLY A 84 9.37 20.79 7.23
C GLY A 84 9.15 21.10 8.72
N THR A 85 9.09 20.08 9.58
CA THR A 85 8.98 20.23 11.05
C THR A 85 10.28 19.82 11.75
N PRO A 86 10.52 20.26 13.00
CA PRO A 86 11.63 19.77 13.81
C PRO A 86 11.58 18.25 14.06
N GLU A 87 10.40 17.63 14.01
CA GLU A 87 10.23 16.17 14.17
C GLU A 87 10.31 15.41 12.82
N GLN A 88 10.87 16.03 11.78
CA GLN A 88 11.02 15.40 10.48
C GLN A 88 11.90 14.14 10.58
N ILE A 89 11.42 13.04 10.02
CA ILE A 89 12.17 11.79 9.91
C ILE A 89 12.23 11.40 8.43
N LYS A 90 13.44 11.18 7.90
CA LYS A 90 13.60 10.59 6.57
C LYS A 90 13.15 9.13 6.64
N VAL A 91 12.24 8.74 5.76
CA VAL A 91 11.77 7.35 5.68
C VAL A 91 12.96 6.44 5.38
N ASN A 92 13.03 5.29 6.04
CA ASN A 92 14.12 4.33 5.88
C ASN A 92 14.38 4.02 4.40
N GLU A 93 15.53 4.48 3.89
CA GLU A 93 15.80 4.51 2.45
C GLU A 93 15.92 3.11 1.84
N VAL A 94 16.54 2.17 2.56
CA VAL A 94 16.70 0.78 2.08
C VAL A 94 15.34 0.11 1.95
N LEU A 95 14.51 0.21 2.98
CA LEU A 95 13.18 -0.40 2.97
C LEU A 95 12.26 0.31 1.97
N ARG A 96 12.34 1.64 1.88
CA ARG A 96 11.60 2.43 0.89
C ARG A 96 11.91 1.99 -0.54
N GLN A 97 13.19 1.79 -0.88
CA GLN A 97 13.58 1.32 -2.21
C GLN A 97 13.06 -0.10 -2.52
N GLN A 98 13.02 -0.98 -1.52
CA GLN A 98 12.43 -2.32 -1.68
C GLN A 98 10.91 -2.22 -1.91
N LEU A 99 10.23 -1.35 -1.17
CA LEU A 99 8.79 -1.13 -1.29
C LEU A 99 8.43 -0.45 -2.62
N MET A 100 9.23 0.48 -3.13
CA MET A 100 9.06 1.07 -4.47
C MET A 100 9.11 0.00 -5.57
N LYS A 101 10.06 -0.95 -5.47
CA LYS A 101 10.15 -2.07 -6.43
C LYS A 101 8.92 -2.98 -6.32
N LYS A 102 8.50 -3.30 -5.09
CA LYS A 102 7.33 -4.14 -4.83
C LYS A 102 6.04 -3.48 -5.31
N GLU A 103 5.88 -2.19 -5.06
CA GLU A 103 4.76 -1.35 -5.52
C GLU A 103 4.65 -1.42 -7.05
N LYS A 104 5.75 -1.19 -7.78
CA LYS A 104 5.77 -1.30 -9.25
C LYS A 104 5.40 -2.69 -9.78
N ILE A 105 5.86 -3.76 -9.13
CA ILE A 105 5.51 -5.13 -9.52
C ILE A 105 4.02 -5.38 -9.28
N LEU A 106 3.51 -5.01 -8.10
CA LEU A 106 2.11 -5.19 -7.74
C LEU A 106 1.17 -4.36 -8.60
N GLU A 107 1.57 -3.17 -9.05
CA GLU A 107 0.79 -2.39 -10.01
C GLU A 107 0.52 -3.19 -11.29
N GLY A 108 1.54 -3.86 -11.82
CA GLY A 108 1.39 -4.74 -12.99
C GLY A 108 0.52 -5.97 -12.69
N GLU A 109 0.69 -6.60 -11.53
CA GLU A 109 -0.14 -7.74 -11.13
C GLU A 109 -1.62 -7.36 -10.97
N LEU A 110 -1.90 -6.20 -10.38
CA LEU A 110 -3.27 -5.70 -10.19
C LEU A 110 -3.91 -5.28 -11.52
N GLN A 111 -3.16 -4.63 -12.42
CA GLN A 111 -3.64 -4.34 -13.76
C GLN A 111 -3.96 -5.64 -14.52
N GLN A 112 -3.09 -6.65 -14.43
CA GLN A 112 -3.34 -7.94 -15.07
C GLN A 112 -4.62 -8.61 -14.51
N GLN A 113 -4.84 -8.52 -13.19
CA GLN A 113 -6.06 -9.03 -12.56
C GLN A 113 -7.32 -8.33 -13.10
N ILE A 114 -7.28 -7.00 -13.27
CA ILE A 114 -8.36 -6.22 -13.89
C ILE A 114 -8.61 -6.69 -15.32
N ASP A 115 -7.55 -6.77 -16.13
CA ASP A 115 -7.63 -7.17 -17.54
C ASP A 115 -8.22 -8.56 -17.71
N ASP A 116 -7.86 -9.50 -16.83
CA ASP A 116 -8.35 -10.88 -16.87
C ASP A 116 -9.84 -10.96 -16.51
N PHE A 117 -10.31 -10.16 -15.53
CA PHE A 117 -11.74 -10.06 -15.25
C PHE A 117 -12.53 -9.51 -16.44
N LEU A 118 -11.99 -8.52 -17.14
CA LEU A 118 -12.65 -7.95 -18.32
C LEU A 118 -12.71 -8.94 -19.48
N LYS A 119 -11.65 -9.72 -19.74
CA LYS A 119 -11.65 -10.77 -20.76
C LYS A 119 -12.69 -11.86 -20.46
N LEU A 120 -12.78 -12.30 -19.21
CA LEU A 120 -13.75 -13.32 -18.80
C LEU A 120 -15.19 -12.82 -18.91
N GLY A 121 -15.45 -11.53 -18.63
CA GLY A 121 -16.76 -10.90 -18.84
C GLY A 121 -17.13 -10.66 -20.31
N SER A 122 -16.15 -10.65 -21.22
CA SER A 122 -16.34 -10.39 -22.65
C SER A 122 -16.69 -11.66 -23.47
N GLY A 123 -16.58 -12.85 -22.88
CA GLY A 123 -16.80 -14.14 -23.56
C GLY A 123 -18.23 -14.69 -23.50
N GLY A 124 -19.20 -13.89 -23.02
CA GLY A 124 -20.57 -14.33 -22.75
C GLY A 124 -21.66 -13.41 -23.30
N GLN A 125 -21.48 -12.87 -24.50
CA GLN A 125 -22.55 -12.21 -25.28
C GLN A 125 -22.74 -12.92 -26.62
#